data_AF-A0A6N7XYY8-F1
#
_entry.id   AF-A0A6N7XYY8-F1
#
_cell.length_a   1.000
_cell.length_b   1.000
_cell.length_c   1.000
_cell.angle_alpha   90.00
_cell.angle_beta   90.00
_cell.angle_gamma   90.00
#
_symmetry.space_group_name_H-M   'P 1'
#
loop_
_entity.id
_entity.type
_entity.pdbx_description
1 polymer ?
#
loop_
_entity_poly.entity_id
_entity_poly.type
_entity_poly.pdbx_seq_one_letter_code
_entity_poly.pdbx_strand_id
1 'polypeptide(L)' 'MGENVRLKEVRNEIEQKRKELNEIIVEGIDKEKIVTFSQELDVLINKYYFLKVEE' A
#
# COMPACT_ATOMS: atom_id res chain seq x y z
N MET A 1 12.21 3.05 20.83
CA MET A 1 10.98 3.85 20.59
C MET A 1 10.81 4.30 19.13
N GLY A 2 11.56 3.75 18.14
CA GLY A 2 11.53 4.25 16.76
C GLY A 2 10.82 3.35 15.73
N GLU A 3 10.83 2.03 15.90
CA GLU A 3 10.29 1.09 14.88
C GLU A 3 8.76 1.13 14.76
N ASN A 4 8.06 1.28 15.87
CA ASN A 4 6.60 1.34 15.89
C ASN A 4 6.04 2.55 15.10
N VAL A 5 6.78 3.66 15.01
CA VAL A 5 6.35 4.84 14.23
C VAL A 5 6.45 4.56 12.74
N ARG A 6 7.58 4.00 12.29
CA ARG A 6 7.80 3.66 10.88
C ARG A 6 6.80 2.63 10.36
N LEU A 7 6.50 1.60 11.16
CA LEU A 7 5.48 0.61 10.82
C LEU A 7 4.09 1.24 10.69
N LYS A 8 3.77 2.21 11.55
CA LYS A 8 2.48 2.91 11.53
C LYS A 8 2.35 3.82 10.31
N GLU A 9 3.43 4.50 9.91
CA GLU A 9 3.46 5.32 8.69
C GLU A 9 3.28 4.47 7.44
N VAL A 10 4.05 3.39 7.30
CA VAL A 10 3.94 2.47 6.14
C VAL A 10 2.54 1.85 6.07
N ARG A 11 1.96 1.48 7.21
CA ARG A 11 0.57 1.00 7.25
C ARG A 11 -0.43 2.05 6.77
N ASN A 12 -0.24 3.31 7.19
CA ASN A 12 -1.14 4.40 6.80
C ASN A 12 -1.04 4.70 5.30
N GLU A 13 0.18 4.68 4.73
CA GLU A 13 0.39 4.79 3.29
C GLU A 13 -0.28 3.65 2.50
N ILE A 14 -0.19 2.41 3.00
CA ILE A 14 -0.88 1.26 2.39
C ILE A 14 -2.39 1.45 2.43
N GLU A 15 -2.96 1.92 3.54
CA GLU A 15 -4.41 2.16 3.64
C GLU A 15 -4.86 3.27 2.69
N GLN A 16 -4.11 4.37 2.56
CA GLN A 16 -4.43 5.43 1.62
C GLN A 16 -4.38 4.95 0.16
N LYS A 17 -3.28 4.30 -0.24
CA LYS A 17 -3.16 3.74 -1.60
C LYS A 17 -4.21 2.69 -1.90
N ARG A 18 -4.61 1.85 -0.91
CA ARG A 18 -5.73 0.92 -1.08
C ARG A 18 -7.04 1.64 -1.33
N LYS A 19 -7.28 2.77 -0.66
CA LYS A 19 -8.49 3.56 -0.81
C LYS A 19 -8.56 4.19 -2.21
N GLU A 20 -7.47 4.83 -2.65
CA GLU A 20 -7.35 5.38 -4.01
C GLU A 20 -7.52 4.29 -5.07
N LEU A 21 -6.89 3.13 -4.88
CA LEU A 21 -7.05 1.99 -5.79
C LEU A 21 -8.51 1.55 -5.90
N ASN A 22 -9.20 1.47 -4.75
CA ASN A 22 -10.58 1.03 -4.70
C ASN A 22 -11.51 2.04 -5.39
N GLU A 23 -11.25 3.35 -5.25
CA GLU A 23 -11.97 4.39 -5.98
C GLU A 23 -11.75 4.26 -7.49
N ILE A 24 -10.50 4.07 -7.94
CA ILE A 24 -10.18 3.88 -9.37
C ILE A 24 -10.84 2.60 -9.92
N ILE A 25 -10.89 1.52 -9.14
CA ILE A 25 -11.58 0.28 -9.50
C ILE A 25 -13.09 0.50 -9.62
N VAL A 26 -13.69 1.22 -8.67
CA VAL A 26 -15.14 1.51 -8.65
C VAL A 26 -15.52 2.40 -9.83
N GLU A 27 -14.70 3.40 -10.16
CA GLU A 27 -14.92 4.24 -11.33
C GLU A 27 -14.76 3.44 -12.64
N GLY A 28 -13.98 2.34 -12.64
CA GLY A 28 -13.84 1.43 -13.78
C GLY A 28 -13.16 2.06 -14.99
N ILE A 29 -12.53 3.22 -14.82
CA ILE A 29 -12.06 4.10 -15.90
C ILE A 29 -10.80 3.54 -16.56
N ASP A 30 -9.93 2.84 -15.81
CA ASP A 30 -8.56 2.64 -16.27
C ASP A 30 -7.90 1.36 -15.73
N LYS A 31 -8.09 0.25 -16.45
CA LYS A 31 -7.52 -1.07 -16.08
C LYS A 31 -6.00 -1.06 -16.00
N GLU A 32 -5.34 -0.24 -16.82
CA GLU A 32 -3.88 -0.14 -16.84
C GLU A 32 -3.34 0.58 -15.60
N LYS A 33 -4.05 1.63 -15.15
CA LYS A 33 -3.78 2.21 -13.83
C LYS A 33 -4.04 1.18 -12.73
N ILE A 34 -5.18 0.48 -12.71
CA ILE A 34 -5.48 -0.52 -11.67
C ILE A 34 -4.33 -1.53 -11.51
N VAL A 35 -3.80 -2.04 -12.63
CA VAL A 35 -2.67 -2.98 -12.63
C VAL A 35 -1.40 -2.33 -12.05
N THR A 36 -1.03 -1.14 -12.52
CA THR A 36 0.17 -0.41 -12.04
C THR A 36 0.11 -0.17 -10.53
N PHE A 37 -1.07 0.23 -10.08
CA PHE A 37 -1.36 0.72 -8.74
C PHE A 37 -1.47 -0.50 -7.78
N SER A 38 -1.93 -1.65 -8.29
CA SER A 38 -1.85 -2.94 -7.61
C SER A 38 -0.41 -3.41 -7.40
N GLN A 39 0.47 -3.25 -8.41
CA GLN A 39 1.89 -3.60 -8.28
C GLN A 39 2.60 -2.72 -7.24
N GLU A 40 2.32 -1.42 -7.23
CA GLU A 40 2.87 -0.51 -6.21
C GLU A 40 2.41 -0.86 -4.79
N LEU A 41 1.13 -1.24 -4.63
CA LEU A 41 0.61 -1.73 -3.35
C LEU A 41 1.32 -3.01 -2.89
N ASP A 42 1.57 -3.94 -3.79
CA ASP A 42 2.24 -5.20 -3.48
C ASP A 42 3.68 -4.98 -2.98
N VAL A 43 4.40 -4.01 -3.59
CA VAL A 43 5.74 -3.59 -3.14
C VAL A 43 5.69 -2.94 -1.76
N LEU A 44 4.71 -2.07 -1.50
CA LEU A 44 4.53 -1.43 -0.19
C LEU A 44 4.19 -2.45 0.90
N ILE A 45 3.31 -3.42 0.58
CA ILE A 45 2.97 -4.52 1.47
C ILE A 45 4.19 -5.40 1.76
N ASN A 46 5.00 -5.72 0.74
CA ASN A 46 6.26 -6.44 0.94
C ASN A 46 7.20 -5.68 1.87
N LYS A 47 7.33 -4.36 1.68
CA LYS A 47 8.17 -3.50 2.52
C LYS A 47 7.66 -3.47 3.97
N TYR A 48 6.34 -3.42 4.16
CA TYR A 48 5.71 -3.52 5.47
C TYR A 48 5.96 -4.86 6.16
N TYR A 49 5.82 -5.97 5.43
CA TYR A 49 6.09 -7.31 5.95
C TYR A 49 7.57 -7.50 6.28
N PHE A 50 8.47 -6.98 5.45
CA PHE A 50 9.91 -7.01 5.72
C PHE A 50 10.24 -6.27 7.03
N LEU A 51 9.72 -5.05 7.18
CA LEU A 51 9.87 -4.26 8.41
C LEU A 51 9.24 -4.92 9.65
N LYS A 52 8.18 -5.71 9.47
CA LYS A 52 7.52 -6.45 10.55
C LYS A 52 8.26 -7.74 10.94
N VAL A 53 8.99 -8.35 9.99
CA VAL A 53 9.75 -9.60 10.21
C VAL A 53 11.12 -9.32 10.83
N GLU A 54 11.64 -8.10 10.70
CA GLU A 54 12.86 -7.65 11.40
C GLU A 54 12.63 -7.22 12.87
N GLU A 55 11.39 -7.30 13.39
CA GLU A 55 11.01 -7.02 14.80
C GLU A 55 11.04 -8.30 15.66
#